data_AF-A0A067MHZ9-F1
#
_entry.id   AF-A0A067MHZ9-F1
#
_cell.length_a   1.000
_cell.length_b   1.000
_cell.length_c   1.000
_cell.angle_alpha   90.00
_cell.angle_beta   90.00
_cell.angle_gamma   90.00
#
_symmetry.space_group_name_H-M   'P 1'
#
loop_
_entity.id
_entity.type
_entity.pdbx_description
1 polymer ?
#
loop_
_entity_poly.entity_id
_entity_poly.type
_entity_poly.pdbx_seq_one_letter_code
_entity_poly.pdbx_strand_id
1 'polypeptide(L)'
;MKRGFLLAKKGKGRQSRRGAHTSSTFPGSAPPLSKRHELTSSPIVPAAESSQAADPAETLFIKIPTVEGGMWSGPLSAYIDIMGLNPSVVDWAFLESAAVIESGCRVVDWAAFRKSVSTSDSAALPPNPPPMSTSSAHKLHDEYIGTWLPFAYEVRGQYTSEQLKEGEALCMLPRGIKEQILVLPSFPHRLAIAPSKCKFRIGTSALSGLGMFATADFATGDIILDERPLLVTPQIIHFDFLKQAVDTMPKWFRAAYLALANVKGNTCAPEVGIIRTNAFGVDLPGSDDVFTAVFEHTSRCNHSCVPNAIRGIQSRQRLLLPRGSNSRLSEAPY
;
A
#
# COMPACT_ATOMS: atom_id res chain seq x y z
N MET A 1 9.68 -1.32 21.70
CA MET A 1 10.96 -1.77 21.10
C MET A 1 11.26 -0.88 19.91
N LYS A 2 12.47 -0.32 19.81
CA LYS A 2 12.94 0.40 18.63
C LYS A 2 12.91 -0.54 17.42
N ARG A 3 12.31 -0.12 16.30
CA ARG A 3 12.44 -0.80 15.01
C ARG A 3 12.56 0.26 13.93
N GLY A 4 13.80 0.62 13.64
CA GLY A 4 14.18 1.22 12.36
C GLY A 4 14.44 0.11 11.34
N PHE A 5 14.60 0.52 10.09
CA PHE A 5 15.03 -0.30 8.95
C PHE A 5 16.26 -1.12 9.36
N LEU A 6 16.19 -2.45 9.30
CA LEU A 6 17.34 -3.33 9.57
C LEU A 6 17.33 -4.46 8.55
N LEU A 7 18.39 -4.53 7.74
CA LEU A 7 18.72 -5.70 6.93
C LEU A 7 18.97 -6.93 7.83
N ALA A 8 18.42 -8.06 7.44
CA ALA A 8 18.49 -9.32 8.17
C ALA A 8 19.94 -9.85 8.27
N LYS A 9 20.28 -10.37 9.45
CA LYS A 9 21.60 -10.95 9.76
C LYS A 9 21.76 -12.29 9.04
N LYS A 10 22.70 -12.40 8.08
CA LYS A 10 23.10 -13.72 7.54
C LYS A 10 23.95 -14.43 8.59
N GLY A 11 23.46 -15.55 9.13
CA GLY A 11 24.18 -16.38 10.09
C GLY A 11 25.43 -16.99 9.46
N LYS A 12 26.59 -16.81 10.11
CA LYS A 12 27.84 -17.50 9.72
C LYS A 12 27.73 -18.98 10.07
N GLY A 13 27.62 -19.83 9.04
CA GLY A 13 27.78 -21.27 9.16
C GLY A 13 29.22 -21.64 9.56
N ARG A 14 29.30 -22.45 10.61
CA ARG A 14 30.52 -22.95 11.27
C ARG A 14 31.21 -23.98 10.37
N GLN A 15 32.49 -23.77 10.03
CA GLN A 15 33.34 -24.78 9.40
C GLN A 15 33.70 -25.88 10.40
N SER A 16 33.47 -27.13 9.99
CA SER A 16 33.89 -28.34 10.69
C SER A 16 35.31 -28.74 10.24
N ARG A 17 36.21 -28.86 11.21
CA ARG A 17 37.56 -29.45 11.08
C ARG A 17 37.50 -30.98 10.91
N ARG A 18 38.31 -31.51 10.00
CA ARG A 18 38.99 -32.84 9.97
C ARG A 18 39.74 -32.89 8.62
N GLY A 19 40.97 -33.36 8.43
CA GLY A 19 42.02 -33.93 9.26
C GLY A 19 43.32 -33.89 8.41
N ALA A 20 44.47 -34.06 9.04
CA ALA A 20 45.79 -33.98 8.44
C ALA A 20 46.11 -35.18 7.52
N HIS A 21 46.92 -34.98 6.47
CA HIS A 21 47.98 -35.91 6.03
C HIS A 21 48.99 -35.22 5.08
N THR A 22 50.25 -35.24 5.51
CA THR A 22 51.54 -35.42 4.78
C THR A 22 51.89 -34.62 3.51
N SER A 23 52.96 -33.82 3.68
CA SER A 23 54.05 -33.40 2.79
C SER A 23 54.16 -33.93 1.34
N SER A 24 54.36 -33.02 0.39
CA SER A 24 55.50 -33.09 -0.56
C SER A 24 55.86 -31.70 -1.12
N THR A 25 57.15 -31.51 -1.35
CA THR A 25 57.81 -30.30 -1.86
C THR A 25 57.96 -30.40 -3.38
N PHE A 26 57.83 -29.27 -4.11
CA PHE A 26 58.68 -28.78 -5.23
C PHE A 26 57.91 -27.75 -6.12
N PRO A 27 58.61 -26.92 -6.91
CA PRO A 27 58.19 -25.57 -7.31
C PRO A 27 57.72 -25.52 -8.77
N GLY A 28 56.94 -24.49 -9.13
CA GLY A 28 56.55 -24.31 -10.52
C GLY A 28 55.75 -23.04 -10.76
N SER A 29 56.37 -22.13 -11.50
CA SER A 29 55.83 -21.01 -12.28
C SER A 29 54.32 -20.95 -12.51
N ALA A 30 53.76 -19.75 -12.28
CA ALA A 30 52.40 -19.37 -12.64
C ALA A 30 52.16 -19.44 -14.17
N PRO A 31 51.05 -20.03 -14.64
CA PRO A 31 50.63 -19.95 -16.03
C PRO A 31 49.81 -18.68 -16.32
N PRO A 32 49.75 -18.22 -17.58
CA PRO A 32 49.08 -16.98 -17.95
C PRO A 32 47.55 -17.12 -17.95
N LEU A 33 46.89 -16.02 -17.64
CA LEU A 33 45.44 -15.81 -17.69
C LEU A 33 44.86 -16.28 -19.04
N SER A 34 44.06 -17.35 -19.00
CA SER A 34 43.30 -17.84 -20.14
C SER A 34 42.11 -16.92 -20.44
N LYS A 35 41.91 -16.72 -21.74
CA LYS A 35 40.90 -15.90 -22.40
C LYS A 35 39.49 -16.05 -21.82
N ARG A 36 38.87 -14.89 -21.63
CA ARG A 36 37.46 -14.64 -21.31
C ARG A 36 36.59 -15.37 -22.33
N HIS A 37 35.86 -16.40 -21.90
CA HIS A 37 34.77 -16.97 -22.70
C HIS A 37 33.65 -15.94 -22.79
N GLU A 38 33.35 -15.47 -24.00
CA GLU A 38 32.08 -14.84 -24.32
C GLU A 38 30.97 -15.87 -24.07
N LEU A 39 30.21 -15.65 -23.00
CA LEU A 39 28.92 -16.29 -22.80
C LEU A 39 27.96 -15.68 -23.82
N THR A 40 27.71 -16.42 -24.90
CA THR A 40 26.59 -16.18 -25.80
C THR A 40 25.30 -16.25 -25.00
N SER A 41 24.64 -15.11 -24.84
CA SER A 41 23.34 -15.00 -24.20
C SER A 41 22.29 -15.73 -25.04
N SER A 42 21.80 -16.87 -24.55
CA SER A 42 20.56 -17.45 -25.07
C SER A 42 19.40 -16.47 -24.82
N PRO A 43 18.45 -16.36 -25.76
CA PRO A 43 17.28 -15.52 -25.56
C PRO A 43 16.48 -16.04 -24.36
N ILE A 44 16.36 -15.21 -23.33
CA ILE A 44 15.46 -15.43 -22.21
C ILE A 44 14.04 -15.32 -22.78
N VAL A 45 13.38 -16.46 -22.93
CA VAL A 45 11.94 -16.50 -23.19
C VAL A 45 11.28 -15.90 -21.95
N PRO A 46 10.47 -14.83 -22.08
CA PRO A 46 9.75 -14.28 -20.93
C PRO A 46 8.84 -15.39 -20.39
N ALA A 47 9.05 -15.76 -19.13
CA ALA A 47 8.10 -16.57 -18.39
C ALA A 47 6.79 -15.77 -18.40
N ALA A 48 5.74 -16.34 -19.02
CA ALA A 48 4.41 -15.78 -18.92
C ALA A 48 4.07 -15.70 -17.43
N GLU A 49 4.04 -14.49 -16.88
CA GLU A 49 3.52 -14.26 -15.54
C GLU A 49 2.09 -14.80 -15.54
N SER A 50 1.86 -15.79 -14.68
CA SER A 50 0.52 -16.18 -14.26
C SER A 50 -0.09 -14.93 -13.61
N SER A 51 -0.82 -14.14 -14.40
CA SER A 51 -1.79 -13.23 -13.84
C SER A 51 -2.79 -14.14 -13.12
N GLN A 52 -2.69 -14.19 -11.80
CA GLN A 52 -3.81 -14.71 -11.02
C GLN A 52 -5.00 -13.84 -11.42
N ALA A 53 -5.95 -14.45 -12.14
CA ALA A 53 -7.18 -13.79 -12.51
C ALA A 53 -7.77 -13.22 -11.22
N ALA A 54 -7.95 -11.90 -11.17
CA ALA A 54 -8.54 -11.25 -10.02
C ALA A 54 -9.90 -11.93 -9.75
N ASP A 55 -10.19 -12.21 -8.48
CA ASP A 55 -11.47 -12.79 -8.09
C ASP A 55 -12.61 -11.96 -8.70
N PRO A 56 -13.48 -12.54 -9.54
CA PRO A 56 -14.57 -11.80 -10.17
C PRO A 56 -15.46 -11.09 -9.14
N ALA A 57 -15.60 -11.64 -7.92
CA ALA A 57 -16.35 -11.05 -6.81
C ALA A 57 -15.78 -9.71 -6.32
N GLU A 58 -14.48 -9.50 -6.50
CA GLU A 58 -13.77 -8.28 -6.11
C GLU A 58 -13.74 -7.21 -7.21
N THR A 59 -14.20 -7.56 -8.41
CA THR A 59 -14.17 -6.65 -9.58
C THR A 59 -15.56 -6.20 -10.04
N LEU A 60 -16.60 -6.94 -9.67
CA LEU A 60 -17.99 -6.60 -9.93
C LEU A 60 -18.59 -5.75 -8.81
N PHE A 61 -19.41 -4.78 -9.20
CA PHE A 61 -20.17 -3.89 -8.32
C PHE A 61 -21.66 -4.12 -8.52
N ILE A 62 -22.46 -3.90 -7.48
CA ILE A 62 -23.92 -3.97 -7.59
C ILE A 62 -24.56 -2.64 -7.21
N LYS A 63 -25.56 -2.23 -7.99
CA LYS A 63 -26.39 -1.06 -7.70
C LYS A 63 -27.71 -1.48 -7.07
N ILE A 64 -28.01 -0.90 -5.90
CA ILE A 64 -29.20 -1.26 -5.11
C ILE A 64 -29.94 0.01 -4.68
N PRO A 65 -31.25 0.13 -4.97
CA PRO A 65 -32.08 1.19 -4.43
C PRO A 65 -32.05 1.20 -2.89
N THR A 66 -31.97 2.40 -2.33
CA THR A 66 -31.94 2.62 -0.89
C THR A 66 -33.32 2.98 -0.35
N VAL A 67 -33.52 2.81 0.97
CA VAL A 67 -34.76 3.25 1.65
C VAL A 67 -35.04 4.75 1.48
N GLU A 68 -34.01 5.57 1.30
CA GLU A 68 -34.09 7.04 1.18
C GLU A 68 -34.30 7.52 -0.27
N GLY A 69 -34.48 6.60 -1.22
CA GLY A 69 -34.68 6.94 -2.64
C GLY A 69 -33.39 7.24 -3.42
N GLY A 70 -32.22 7.07 -2.80
CA GLY A 70 -30.91 7.06 -3.46
C GLY A 70 -30.53 5.67 -4.03
N MET A 71 -29.35 5.58 -4.63
CA MET A 71 -28.77 4.32 -5.14
C MET A 71 -27.46 4.02 -4.40
N TRP A 72 -27.39 2.88 -3.74
CA TRP A 72 -26.14 2.37 -3.18
C TRP A 72 -25.36 1.65 -4.28
N SER A 73 -24.04 1.83 -4.29
CA SER A 73 -23.12 1.10 -5.17
C SER A 73 -21.93 0.62 -4.33
N GLY A 74 -21.62 -0.67 -4.43
CA GLY A 74 -20.50 -1.25 -3.69
C GLY A 74 -20.04 -2.59 -4.28
N PRO A 75 -18.90 -3.12 -3.78
CA PRO A 75 -18.39 -4.40 -4.24
C PRO A 75 -19.43 -5.50 -4.07
N LEU A 76 -19.60 -6.33 -5.09
CA LEU A 76 -20.60 -7.39 -5.06
C LEU A 76 -20.28 -8.44 -3.99
N SER A 77 -18.99 -8.73 -3.75
CA SER A 77 -18.51 -9.54 -2.62
C SER A 77 -19.02 -9.04 -1.28
N ALA A 78 -18.83 -7.75 -0.98
CA ALA A 78 -19.31 -7.14 0.27
C ALA A 78 -20.84 -7.28 0.40
N TYR A 79 -21.58 -7.15 -0.69
CA TYR A 79 -23.02 -7.34 -0.69
C TYR A 79 -23.44 -8.80 -0.43
N ILE A 80 -22.75 -9.76 -1.06
CA ILE A 80 -22.95 -11.21 -0.83
C ILE A 80 -22.74 -11.55 0.65
N ASP A 81 -21.70 -11.00 1.27
CA ASP A 81 -21.41 -11.18 2.70
C ASP A 81 -22.51 -10.58 3.58
N ILE A 82 -22.97 -9.35 3.28
CA ILE A 82 -24.08 -8.70 4.00
C ILE A 82 -25.35 -9.54 3.94
N MET A 83 -25.60 -10.19 2.80
CA MET A 83 -26.75 -11.06 2.60
C MET A 83 -26.58 -12.47 3.18
N GLY A 84 -25.38 -12.82 3.66
CA GLY A 84 -25.06 -14.16 4.13
C GLY A 84 -25.15 -15.23 3.03
N LEU A 85 -24.95 -14.85 1.78
CA LEU A 85 -25.01 -15.77 0.64
C LEU A 85 -23.66 -16.49 0.48
N ASN A 86 -23.71 -17.77 0.10
CA ASN A 86 -22.50 -18.52 -0.24
C ASN A 86 -22.01 -18.12 -1.65
N PRO A 87 -20.79 -17.59 -1.83
CA PRO A 87 -20.29 -17.20 -3.16
C PRO A 87 -20.35 -18.28 -4.24
N SER A 88 -20.38 -19.58 -3.86
CA SER A 88 -20.45 -20.70 -4.80
C SER A 88 -21.80 -20.83 -5.50
N VAL A 89 -22.85 -20.14 -5.03
CA VAL A 89 -24.19 -20.21 -5.63
C VAL A 89 -24.39 -19.18 -6.74
N VAL A 90 -23.40 -18.31 -6.94
CA VAL A 90 -23.43 -17.21 -7.90
C VAL A 90 -22.80 -17.66 -9.22
N ASP A 91 -23.56 -17.57 -10.31
CA ASP A 91 -23.03 -17.72 -11.67
C ASP A 91 -22.22 -16.48 -12.05
N TRP A 92 -20.93 -16.51 -11.71
CA TRP A 92 -19.99 -15.43 -11.97
C TRP A 92 -19.83 -15.17 -13.47
N ALA A 93 -19.82 -16.20 -14.31
CA ALA A 93 -19.67 -16.05 -15.76
C ALA A 93 -20.87 -15.29 -16.35
N PHE A 94 -22.07 -15.60 -15.90
CA PHE A 94 -23.26 -14.84 -16.28
C PHE A 94 -23.15 -13.37 -15.84
N LEU A 95 -22.80 -13.10 -14.58
CA LEU A 95 -22.66 -11.71 -14.11
C LEU A 95 -21.61 -10.93 -14.86
N GLU A 96 -20.50 -11.57 -15.18
CA GLU A 96 -19.45 -10.96 -15.97
C GLU A 96 -19.94 -10.54 -17.36
N SER A 97 -20.78 -11.36 -18.00
CA SER A 97 -21.38 -11.05 -19.29
C SER A 97 -22.49 -10.00 -19.22
N ALA A 98 -23.18 -9.91 -18.08
CA ALA A 98 -24.28 -8.98 -17.84
C ALA A 98 -23.82 -7.60 -17.32
N ALA A 99 -22.58 -7.50 -16.83
CA ALA A 99 -22.05 -6.27 -16.26
C ALA A 99 -21.89 -5.17 -17.32
N VAL A 100 -22.30 -3.96 -16.95
CA VAL A 100 -22.09 -2.73 -17.74
C VAL A 100 -20.94 -1.92 -17.13
N ILE A 101 -20.23 -1.14 -17.95
CA ILE A 101 -19.17 -0.26 -17.43
C ILE A 101 -19.80 1.09 -17.06
N GLU A 102 -19.73 1.47 -15.78
CA GLU A 102 -20.19 2.75 -15.26
C GLU A 102 -19.12 3.37 -14.36
N SER A 103 -18.78 4.64 -14.60
CA SER A 103 -17.69 5.32 -13.90
C SER A 103 -16.40 4.48 -13.87
N GLY A 104 -16.12 3.77 -14.95
CA GLY A 104 -14.96 2.89 -15.10
C GLY A 104 -15.08 1.52 -14.42
N CYS A 105 -16.12 1.24 -13.62
CA CYS A 105 -16.29 -0.02 -12.90
C CYS A 105 -17.31 -0.93 -13.61
N ARG A 106 -17.14 -2.25 -13.48
CA ARG A 106 -18.13 -3.23 -13.95
C ARG A 106 -19.26 -3.33 -12.94
N VAL A 107 -20.45 -2.88 -13.32
CA VAL A 107 -21.64 -2.83 -12.47
C VAL A 107 -22.69 -3.80 -13.00
N VAL A 108 -23.29 -4.58 -12.11
CA VAL A 108 -24.48 -5.40 -12.38
C VAL A 108 -25.68 -4.79 -11.66
N ASP A 109 -26.85 -4.90 -12.27
CA ASP A 109 -28.11 -4.54 -11.61
C ASP A 109 -28.63 -5.71 -10.75
N TRP A 110 -29.64 -5.41 -9.93
CA TRP A 110 -30.28 -6.41 -9.07
C TRP A 110 -30.91 -7.57 -9.85
N ALA A 111 -31.47 -7.32 -11.02
CA ALA A 111 -32.15 -8.35 -11.80
C ALA A 111 -31.15 -9.37 -12.35
N ALA A 112 -30.00 -8.90 -12.83
CA ALA A 112 -28.88 -9.73 -13.25
C ALA A 112 -28.31 -10.52 -12.05
N PHE A 113 -28.07 -9.87 -10.91
CA PHE A 113 -27.62 -10.56 -9.70
C PHE A 113 -28.57 -11.66 -9.24
N ARG A 114 -29.87 -11.37 -9.17
CA ARG A 114 -30.88 -12.36 -8.76
C ARG A 114 -30.94 -13.56 -9.72
N LYS A 115 -30.74 -13.32 -11.02
CA LYS A 115 -30.72 -14.36 -12.04
C LYS A 115 -29.47 -15.24 -11.99
N SER A 116 -28.35 -14.73 -11.48
CA SER A 116 -27.11 -15.51 -11.37
C SER A 116 -27.12 -16.47 -10.18
N VAL A 117 -27.93 -16.20 -9.15
CA VAL A 117 -28.03 -17.07 -7.97
C VAL A 117 -28.83 -18.33 -8.34
N SER A 118 -28.23 -19.50 -8.11
CA SER A 118 -28.80 -20.81 -8.48
C SER A 118 -30.23 -21.03 -7.94
N THR A 119 -31.07 -21.75 -8.68
CA THR A 119 -32.51 -21.85 -8.44
C THR A 119 -32.91 -22.46 -7.10
N SER A 120 -32.07 -23.29 -6.47
CA SER A 120 -32.32 -23.82 -5.13
C SER A 120 -32.28 -22.75 -4.04
N ASP A 121 -31.50 -21.67 -4.24
CA ASP A 121 -31.39 -20.53 -3.34
C ASP A 121 -32.06 -19.25 -3.89
N SER A 122 -32.32 -19.18 -5.21
CA SER A 122 -32.98 -18.05 -5.88
C SER A 122 -34.41 -17.82 -5.37
N ALA A 123 -35.10 -18.90 -4.96
CA ALA A 123 -36.43 -18.82 -4.35
C ALA A 123 -36.42 -18.03 -3.02
N ALA A 124 -35.27 -17.87 -2.38
CA ALA A 124 -35.11 -17.09 -1.15
C ALA A 124 -34.83 -15.60 -1.40
N LEU A 125 -34.43 -15.19 -2.62
CA LEU A 125 -34.15 -13.78 -2.91
C LEU A 125 -35.41 -13.02 -3.33
N PRO A 126 -35.72 -11.88 -2.66
CA PRO A 126 -36.89 -11.09 -2.96
C PRO A 126 -36.84 -10.50 -4.39
N PRO A 127 -38.00 -10.22 -5.01
CA PRO A 127 -38.06 -9.64 -6.35
C PRO A 127 -37.41 -8.27 -6.43
N ASN A 128 -37.50 -7.49 -5.36
CA ASN A 128 -36.77 -6.24 -5.17
C ASN A 128 -35.63 -6.48 -4.18
N PRO A 129 -34.49 -5.79 -4.33
CA PRO A 129 -33.42 -5.92 -3.35
C PRO A 129 -33.94 -5.49 -1.97
N PRO A 130 -33.53 -6.17 -0.88
CA PRO A 130 -33.78 -5.63 0.45
C PRO A 130 -33.18 -4.22 0.49
N PRO A 131 -33.98 -3.21 0.88
CA PRO A 131 -33.52 -1.85 0.77
C PRO A 131 -32.36 -1.69 1.75
N MET A 132 -31.19 -1.33 1.23
CA MET A 132 -30.02 -1.11 2.08
C MET A 132 -30.30 0.09 2.96
N SER A 133 -30.17 -0.10 4.28
CA SER A 133 -30.09 1.03 5.20
C SER A 133 -28.81 1.79 4.87
N THR A 134 -28.97 2.96 4.29
CA THR A 134 -27.90 3.93 3.98
C THR A 134 -27.21 4.47 5.23
N SER A 135 -27.72 4.14 6.41
CA SER A 135 -27.14 4.57 7.68
C SER A 135 -25.68 4.16 7.88
N SER A 136 -25.12 3.24 7.07
CA SER A 136 -23.66 3.00 7.02
C SER A 136 -22.97 3.73 5.86
N ALA A 137 -23.50 3.67 4.64
CA ALA A 137 -22.82 4.18 3.45
C ALA A 137 -22.91 5.71 3.25
N HIS A 138 -24.05 6.34 3.59
CA HIS A 138 -24.18 7.81 3.55
C HIS A 138 -23.52 8.47 4.75
N LYS A 139 -23.48 7.81 5.92
CA LYS A 139 -22.72 8.31 7.07
C LYS A 139 -21.23 8.48 6.75
N LEU A 140 -20.64 7.54 6.01
CA LEU A 140 -19.23 7.61 5.60
C LEU A 140 -18.91 8.86 4.75
N HIS A 141 -19.87 9.42 4.02
CA HIS A 141 -19.61 10.65 3.26
C HIS A 141 -19.68 11.92 4.12
N ASP A 142 -20.59 11.97 5.10
CA ASP A 142 -20.75 13.13 5.99
C ASP A 142 -19.72 13.15 7.13
N GLU A 143 -19.19 11.98 7.48
CA GLU A 143 -18.23 11.79 8.56
C GLU A 143 -16.81 12.18 8.17
N TYR A 144 -16.44 12.00 6.90
CA TYR A 144 -15.08 12.25 6.41
C TYR A 144 -14.98 13.57 5.65
N ILE A 145 -13.89 14.28 5.89
CA ILE A 145 -13.53 15.51 5.18
C ILE A 145 -12.25 15.30 4.36
N GLY A 146 -12.27 15.76 3.11
CA GLY A 146 -11.06 15.92 2.32
C GLY A 146 -10.27 17.11 2.86
N THR A 147 -9.01 16.89 3.27
CA THR A 147 -8.20 17.92 3.90
C THR A 147 -6.71 17.71 3.63
N TRP A 148 -5.95 18.79 3.73
CA TRP A 148 -4.49 18.74 3.60
C TRP A 148 -3.85 18.71 4.99
N LEU A 149 -2.95 17.74 5.19
CA LEU A 149 -2.01 17.73 6.30
C LEU A 149 -0.71 18.45 5.86
N PRO A 150 -0.36 19.59 6.50
CA PRO A 150 0.74 20.41 6.05
C PRO A 150 2.12 19.86 6.45
N PHE A 151 3.13 20.21 5.65
CA PHE A 151 4.55 19.93 5.96
C PHE A 151 5.08 20.69 7.17
N ALA A 152 4.54 21.88 7.45
CA ALA A 152 4.92 22.73 8.58
C ALA A 152 3.74 23.61 8.97
N TYR A 153 3.34 23.60 10.25
CA TYR A 153 2.23 24.41 10.74
C TYR A 153 2.67 25.86 11.05
N GLU A 154 3.89 26.07 11.57
CA GLU A 154 4.26 27.37 12.16
C GLU A 154 5.34 28.17 11.40
N VAL A 155 6.01 27.60 10.38
CA VAL A 155 7.19 28.26 9.79
C VAL A 155 7.32 28.13 8.26
N ARG A 156 6.28 28.50 7.51
CA ARG A 156 6.33 28.49 6.02
C ARG A 156 7.49 29.30 5.42
N GLY A 157 7.99 30.32 6.12
CA GLY A 157 9.12 31.15 5.66
C GLY A 157 10.51 30.50 5.75
N GLN A 158 10.64 29.31 6.35
CA GLN A 158 11.94 28.61 6.50
C GLN A 158 12.17 27.48 5.50
N TYR A 159 11.20 27.22 4.62
CA TYR A 159 11.26 26.09 3.68
C TYR A 159 11.23 26.56 2.24
N THR A 160 11.99 25.88 1.37
CA THR A 160 11.91 26.13 -0.05
C THR A 160 10.57 25.62 -0.61
N SER A 161 10.17 26.14 -1.77
CA SER A 161 8.98 25.67 -2.48
C SER A 161 9.01 24.16 -2.75
N GLU A 162 10.19 23.59 -2.97
CA GLU A 162 10.42 22.17 -3.18
C GLU A 162 10.19 21.37 -1.89
N GLN A 163 10.68 21.86 -0.75
CA GLN A 163 10.47 21.21 0.54
C GLN A 163 9.00 21.24 0.98
N LEU A 164 8.29 22.34 0.67
CA LEU A 164 6.85 22.43 0.92
C LEU A 164 6.07 21.44 0.05
N LYS A 165 6.47 21.25 -1.22
CA LYS A 165 5.88 20.23 -2.11
C LYS A 165 6.14 18.80 -1.60
N GLU A 166 7.32 18.51 -1.08
CA GLU A 166 7.71 17.17 -0.60
C GLU A 166 6.96 16.73 0.68
N GLY A 167 6.20 17.62 1.32
CA GLY A 167 5.72 17.39 2.68
C GLY A 167 4.21 17.47 2.91
N GLU A 168 3.42 17.82 1.89
CA GLU A 168 1.96 17.85 1.99
C GLU A 168 1.36 16.47 1.69
N ALA A 169 0.32 16.10 2.43
CA ALA A 169 -0.46 14.89 2.18
C ALA A 169 -1.93 15.26 2.04
N LEU A 170 -2.58 14.77 0.98
CA LEU A 170 -4.03 14.80 0.90
C LEU A 170 -4.57 13.68 1.80
N CYS A 171 -5.51 14.01 2.68
CA CYS A 171 -6.07 13.07 3.63
C CYS A 171 -7.60 13.15 3.61
N MET A 172 -8.23 11.99 3.74
CA MET A 172 -9.67 11.85 3.90
C MET A 172 -9.87 11.35 5.33
N LEU A 173 -10.27 12.25 6.22
CA LEU A 173 -10.21 12.04 7.67
C LEU A 173 -11.58 12.25 8.30
N PRO A 174 -11.95 11.49 9.34
CA PRO A 174 -13.12 11.82 10.15
C PRO A 174 -12.98 13.23 10.73
N ARG A 175 -14.12 13.91 10.93
CA ARG A 175 -14.14 15.25 11.55
C ARG A 175 -13.43 15.22 12.92
N GLY A 176 -12.57 16.21 13.19
CA GLY A 176 -11.82 16.31 14.44
C GLY A 176 -10.47 15.57 14.45
N ILE A 177 -10.25 14.59 13.56
CA ILE A 177 -8.99 13.82 13.51
C ILE A 177 -7.83 14.67 13.02
N LYS A 178 -8.09 15.60 12.09
CA LYS A 178 -7.05 16.54 11.64
C LYS A 178 -6.47 17.31 12.81
N GLU A 179 -7.33 17.90 13.63
CA GLU A 179 -6.95 18.73 14.77
C GLU A 179 -6.15 17.90 15.78
N GLN A 180 -6.56 16.65 16.03
CA GLN A 180 -5.82 15.72 16.89
C GLN A 180 -4.42 15.39 16.34
N ILE A 181 -4.29 15.17 15.03
CA ILE A 181 -2.99 14.94 14.37
C ILE A 181 -2.10 16.18 14.49
N LEU A 182 -2.65 17.37 14.28
CA LEU A 182 -1.90 18.62 14.28
C LEU A 182 -1.32 18.99 15.65
N VAL A 183 -1.95 18.56 16.76
CA VAL A 183 -1.45 18.82 18.12
C VAL A 183 -0.43 17.79 18.62
N LEU A 184 -0.12 16.75 17.84
CA LEU A 184 0.88 15.77 18.25
C LEU A 184 2.25 16.46 18.35
N PRO A 185 3.04 16.27 19.44
CA PRO A 185 4.32 16.95 19.62
C PRO A 185 5.35 16.70 18.51
N SER A 186 5.23 15.58 17.80
CA SER A 186 6.04 15.23 16.62
C SER A 186 5.61 15.89 15.34
N PHE A 187 4.38 16.38 15.27
CA PHE A 187 3.72 16.65 14.01
C PHE A 187 3.96 18.10 13.58
N PRO A 188 4.36 18.33 12.32
CA PRO A 188 4.78 17.33 11.33
C PRO A 188 6.19 16.81 11.63
N HIS A 189 6.38 15.48 11.57
CA HIS A 189 7.71 14.88 11.71
C HIS A 189 8.62 15.34 10.57
N ARG A 190 9.81 15.86 10.90
CA ARG A 190 10.82 16.18 9.89
C ARG A 190 11.30 14.88 9.25
N LEU A 191 11.33 14.82 7.92
CA LEU A 191 11.89 13.69 7.19
C LEU A 191 13.37 13.52 7.56
N ALA A 192 13.77 12.31 7.90
CA ALA A 192 15.15 11.93 8.20
C ALA A 192 16.05 12.14 6.99
N ILE A 193 15.53 11.88 5.78
CA ILE A 193 16.22 12.10 4.50
C ILE A 193 15.22 12.73 3.54
N ALA A 194 15.60 13.85 2.92
CA ALA A 194 14.77 14.46 1.88
C ALA A 194 14.75 13.56 0.62
N PRO A 195 13.62 13.43 -0.10
CA PRO A 195 13.54 12.68 -1.35
C PRO A 195 14.66 13.01 -2.34
N SER A 196 14.95 14.31 -2.51
CA SER A 196 16.05 14.82 -3.35
C SER A 196 17.46 14.35 -2.96
N LYS A 197 17.66 13.84 -1.74
CA LYS A 197 18.94 13.32 -1.24
C LYS A 197 19.01 11.79 -1.25
N CYS A 198 17.95 11.12 -1.65
CA CYS A 198 17.90 9.67 -1.64
C CYS A 198 18.85 9.08 -2.69
N LYS A 199 19.53 7.99 -2.33
CA LYS A 199 20.51 7.30 -3.20
C LYS A 199 19.86 6.12 -3.93
N PHE A 200 18.80 6.41 -4.65
CA PHE A 200 18.15 5.46 -5.54
C PHE A 200 17.77 6.11 -6.87
N ARG A 201 17.43 5.28 -7.84
CA ARG A 201 16.78 5.68 -9.09
C ARG A 201 15.56 4.81 -9.32
N ILE A 202 14.54 5.37 -9.95
CA ILE A 202 13.43 4.59 -10.51
C ILE A 202 13.80 4.23 -11.96
N GLY A 203 13.59 2.98 -12.36
CA GLY A 203 13.89 2.53 -13.72
C GLY A 203 13.13 1.27 -14.09
N THR A 204 13.26 0.82 -15.33
CA THR A 204 12.64 -0.43 -15.79
C THR A 204 13.19 -1.62 -15.01
N SER A 205 12.28 -2.52 -14.62
CA SER A 205 12.63 -3.79 -13.97
C SER A 205 12.66 -4.92 -14.98
N ALA A 206 13.52 -5.91 -14.76
CA ALA A 206 13.59 -7.11 -15.60
C ALA A 206 12.39 -8.05 -15.39
N LEU A 207 11.64 -7.89 -14.29
CA LEU A 207 10.45 -8.68 -14.00
C LEU A 207 9.21 -8.02 -14.62
N SER A 208 8.84 -6.85 -14.12
CA SER A 208 7.65 -6.13 -14.57
C SER A 208 7.73 -4.66 -14.16
N GLY A 209 7.24 -3.79 -15.05
CA GLY A 209 7.06 -2.36 -14.81
C GLY A 209 8.34 -1.61 -14.40
N LEU A 210 8.16 -0.65 -13.49
CA LEU A 210 9.25 0.12 -12.89
C LEU A 210 9.65 -0.49 -11.54
N GLY A 211 10.92 -0.34 -11.17
CA GLY A 211 11.45 -0.70 -9.86
C GLY A 211 12.33 0.41 -9.28
N MET A 212 12.59 0.32 -7.99
CA MET A 212 13.56 1.17 -7.27
C MET A 212 14.92 0.47 -7.17
N PHE A 213 15.99 1.15 -7.59
CA PHE A 213 17.35 0.62 -7.60
C PHE A 213 18.30 1.54 -6.85
N ALA A 214 19.08 0.98 -5.92
CA ALA A 214 20.12 1.72 -5.22
C ALA A 214 21.16 2.29 -6.21
N THR A 215 21.59 3.52 -5.98
CA THR A 215 22.68 4.19 -6.73
C THR A 215 23.96 4.31 -5.92
N ALA A 216 23.96 3.81 -4.69
CA ALA A 216 25.10 3.69 -3.81
C ALA A 216 24.94 2.49 -2.88
N ASP A 217 26.01 2.13 -2.19
CA ASP A 217 25.98 1.10 -1.15
C ASP A 217 25.22 1.59 0.08
N PHE A 218 24.42 0.68 0.66
CA PHE A 218 23.72 0.88 1.93
C PHE A 218 24.21 -0.14 2.96
N ALA A 219 24.50 0.34 4.17
CA ALA A 219 24.73 -0.53 5.31
C ALA A 219 23.40 -0.99 5.93
N THR A 220 23.45 -2.12 6.63
CA THR A 220 22.35 -2.56 7.49
C THR A 220 22.01 -1.49 8.52
N GLY A 221 20.79 -0.94 8.46
CA GLY A 221 20.38 0.13 9.36
C GLY A 221 20.12 1.45 8.66
N ASP A 222 20.65 1.62 7.44
CA ASP A 222 20.52 2.87 6.72
C ASP A 222 19.08 3.13 6.29
N ILE A 223 18.68 4.39 6.36
CA ILE A 223 17.40 4.85 5.82
C ILE A 223 17.60 5.05 4.32
N ILE A 224 16.80 4.36 3.52
CA ILE A 224 16.84 4.46 2.05
C ILE A 224 15.99 5.64 1.57
N LEU A 225 14.82 5.81 2.21
CA LEU A 225 13.78 6.76 1.87
C LEU A 225 12.99 7.09 3.14
N ASP A 226 12.62 8.35 3.30
CA ASP A 226 11.63 8.82 4.26
C ASP A 226 10.72 9.81 3.52
N GLU A 227 9.45 9.48 3.37
CA GLU A 227 8.51 10.24 2.54
C GLU A 227 7.13 10.34 3.19
N ARG A 228 6.37 11.36 2.74
CA ARG A 228 4.97 11.53 3.09
C ARG A 228 4.08 10.84 2.05
N PRO A 229 2.88 10.38 2.45
CA PRO A 229 1.94 9.82 1.50
C PRO A 229 1.39 10.92 0.59
N LEU A 230 1.16 10.57 -0.67
CA LEU A 230 0.36 11.37 -1.59
C LEU A 230 -1.08 11.43 -1.09
N LEU A 231 -1.66 10.28 -0.74
CA LEU A 231 -3.05 10.16 -0.33
C LEU A 231 -3.14 9.29 0.92
N VAL A 232 -3.95 9.71 1.89
CA VAL A 232 -4.44 8.89 3.00
C VAL A 232 -5.95 8.85 2.94
N THR A 233 -6.53 7.66 3.01
CA THR A 233 -7.99 7.47 2.91
C THR A 233 -8.43 6.25 3.71
N PRO A 234 -9.70 6.20 4.17
CA PRO A 234 -10.26 4.96 4.70
C PRO A 234 -10.05 3.81 3.73
N GLN A 235 -9.84 2.61 4.27
CA GLN A 235 -9.69 1.40 3.46
C GLN A 235 -10.98 1.11 2.67
N ILE A 236 -12.13 1.38 3.28
CA ILE A 236 -13.44 1.26 2.66
C ILE A 236 -13.92 2.68 2.32
N ILE A 237 -13.83 3.05 1.05
CA ILE A 237 -14.21 4.38 0.58
C ILE A 237 -15.08 4.30 -0.69
N HIS A 238 -16.06 5.21 -0.78
CA HIS A 238 -16.87 5.39 -1.98
C HIS A 238 -16.06 6.02 -3.12
N PHE A 239 -16.21 5.48 -4.33
CA PHE A 239 -15.33 5.84 -5.45
C PHE A 239 -15.49 7.27 -5.94
N ASP A 240 -16.70 7.80 -5.93
CA ASP A 240 -16.92 9.20 -6.31
C ASP A 240 -16.18 10.14 -5.37
N PHE A 241 -16.04 9.77 -4.10
CA PHE A 241 -15.30 10.55 -3.12
C PHE A 241 -13.80 10.52 -3.37
N LEU A 242 -13.25 9.33 -3.63
CA LEU A 242 -11.85 9.17 -3.99
C LEU A 242 -11.52 9.96 -5.27
N LYS A 243 -12.38 9.87 -6.28
CA LYS A 243 -12.21 10.60 -7.53
C LYS A 243 -12.22 12.10 -7.29
N GLN A 244 -13.18 12.62 -6.52
CA GLN A 244 -13.25 14.03 -6.16
C GLN A 244 -11.98 14.47 -5.40
N ALA A 245 -11.50 13.67 -4.45
CA ALA A 245 -10.27 13.96 -3.72
C ALA A 245 -9.06 14.05 -4.67
N VAL A 246 -8.88 13.07 -5.56
CA VAL A 246 -7.79 13.07 -6.55
C VAL A 246 -7.91 14.24 -7.53
N ASP A 247 -9.12 14.61 -7.95
CA ASP A 247 -9.35 15.76 -8.85
C ASP A 247 -9.04 17.11 -8.18
N THR A 248 -9.12 17.19 -6.85
CA THR A 248 -8.75 18.39 -6.08
C THR A 248 -7.25 18.50 -5.80
N MET A 249 -6.46 17.47 -6.11
CA MET A 249 -5.01 17.51 -5.96
C MET A 249 -4.39 18.58 -6.89
N PRO A 250 -3.34 19.31 -6.44
CA PRO A 250 -2.51 20.11 -7.32
C PRO A 250 -2.02 19.30 -8.52
N LYS A 251 -1.93 19.93 -9.70
CA LYS A 251 -1.61 19.26 -10.97
C LYS A 251 -0.42 18.30 -10.90
N TRP A 252 0.67 18.72 -10.23
CA TRP A 252 1.89 17.92 -10.09
C TRP A 252 1.68 16.70 -9.17
N PHE A 253 0.89 16.85 -8.10
CA PHE A 253 0.58 15.80 -7.15
C PHE A 253 -0.38 14.76 -7.74
N ARG A 254 -1.40 15.23 -8.47
CA ARG A 254 -2.29 14.39 -9.27
C ARG A 254 -1.51 13.62 -10.33
N ALA A 255 -0.56 14.27 -11.02
CA ALA A 255 0.30 13.62 -11.99
C ALA A 255 1.18 12.54 -11.37
N ALA A 256 1.77 12.79 -10.19
CA ALA A 256 2.55 11.79 -9.46
C ALA A 256 1.71 10.56 -9.10
N TYR A 257 0.48 10.77 -8.59
CA TYR A 257 -0.47 9.70 -8.28
C TYR A 257 -0.88 8.91 -9.55
N LEU A 258 -1.31 9.61 -10.60
CA LEU A 258 -1.77 8.98 -11.85
C LEU A 258 -0.64 8.29 -12.64
N ALA A 259 0.62 8.60 -12.35
CA ALA A 259 1.77 7.91 -12.93
C ALA A 259 2.08 6.56 -12.25
N LEU A 260 1.45 6.24 -11.11
CA LEU A 260 1.65 4.97 -10.41
C LEU A 260 1.11 3.78 -11.22
N ALA A 261 1.57 2.58 -10.88
CA ALA A 261 1.15 1.38 -11.58
C ALA A 261 -0.36 1.13 -11.35
N ASN A 262 -1.08 0.72 -12.39
CA ASN A 262 -2.47 0.30 -12.29
C ASN A 262 -2.59 -1.12 -12.85
N VAL A 263 -2.42 -2.15 -12.00
CA VAL A 263 -2.53 -3.55 -12.45
C VAL A 263 -3.98 -3.96 -12.74
N LYS A 264 -4.95 -3.14 -12.32
CA LYS A 264 -6.36 -3.35 -12.61
C LYS A 264 -6.74 -2.89 -14.03
N GLY A 265 -5.87 -2.15 -14.72
CA GLY A 265 -6.11 -1.67 -16.07
C GLY A 265 -7.42 -0.88 -16.18
N ASN A 266 -8.26 -1.26 -17.14
CA ASN A 266 -9.55 -0.62 -17.41
C ASN A 266 -10.74 -1.32 -16.73
N THR A 267 -10.51 -2.17 -15.72
CA THR A 267 -11.60 -2.87 -15.00
C THR A 267 -12.29 -2.01 -13.94
N CYS A 268 -11.65 -0.90 -13.55
CA CYS A 268 -12.18 0.11 -12.63
C CYS A 268 -11.70 1.51 -13.08
N ALA A 269 -12.25 2.57 -12.48
CA ALA A 269 -11.68 3.91 -12.60
C ALA A 269 -10.18 3.90 -12.28
N PRO A 270 -9.34 4.68 -12.98
CA PRO A 270 -7.90 4.65 -12.79
C PRO A 270 -7.49 4.98 -11.35
N GLU A 271 -8.20 5.88 -10.67
CA GLU A 271 -7.92 6.26 -9.29
C GLU A 271 -8.11 5.09 -8.33
N VAL A 272 -9.16 4.29 -8.55
CA VAL A 272 -9.49 3.08 -7.79
C VAL A 272 -8.47 1.97 -8.08
N GLY A 273 -8.10 1.80 -9.35
CA GLY A 273 -7.11 0.80 -9.76
C GLY A 273 -5.75 1.07 -9.15
N ILE A 274 -5.32 2.35 -9.17
CA ILE A 274 -4.05 2.80 -8.60
C ILE A 274 -4.03 2.60 -7.08
N ILE A 275 -5.06 3.01 -6.33
CA ILE A 275 -5.07 2.82 -4.88
C ILE A 275 -5.03 1.32 -4.53
N ARG A 276 -5.84 0.48 -5.19
CA ARG A 276 -5.85 -0.97 -4.95
C ARG A 276 -4.53 -1.65 -5.30
N THR A 277 -3.74 -1.04 -6.19
CA THR A 277 -2.43 -1.56 -6.61
C THR A 277 -1.31 -1.14 -5.65
N ASN A 278 -1.36 0.09 -5.13
CA ASN A 278 -0.19 0.75 -4.52
C ASN A 278 -0.36 1.10 -3.03
N ALA A 279 -1.56 0.96 -2.46
CA ALA A 279 -1.81 1.43 -1.11
C ALA A 279 -1.25 0.51 -0.03
N PHE A 280 -0.86 1.12 1.09
CA PHE A 280 -0.35 0.45 2.28
C PHE A 280 -1.29 0.74 3.44
N GLY A 281 -1.64 -0.28 4.24
CA GLY A 281 -2.38 -0.06 5.48
C GLY A 281 -1.61 0.86 6.44
N VAL A 282 -2.28 1.85 7.01
CA VAL A 282 -1.74 2.79 8.00
C VAL A 282 -2.71 2.99 9.15
N ASP A 283 -2.17 3.16 10.36
CA ASP A 283 -2.95 3.56 11.52
C ASP A 283 -2.86 5.07 11.69
N LEU A 284 -4.00 5.72 11.93
CA LEU A 284 -4.03 7.14 12.28
C LEU A 284 -4.29 7.33 13.77
N PRO A 285 -3.52 8.21 14.44
CA PRO A 285 -3.76 8.51 15.85
C PRO A 285 -5.10 9.21 16.01
N GLY A 286 -5.88 8.77 17.01
CA GLY A 286 -7.20 9.31 17.31
C GLY A 286 -8.36 8.66 16.57
N SER A 287 -8.08 7.68 15.70
CA SER A 287 -9.09 6.96 14.91
C SER A 287 -8.95 5.46 15.10
N ASP A 288 -10.08 4.76 15.24
CA ASP A 288 -10.14 3.30 15.26
C ASP A 288 -10.35 2.69 13.87
N ASP A 289 -10.67 3.53 12.87
CA ASP A 289 -10.83 3.11 11.48
C ASP A 289 -9.51 2.64 10.85
N VAL A 290 -9.63 1.73 9.89
CA VAL A 290 -8.51 1.25 9.08
C VAL A 290 -8.29 2.20 7.90
N PHE A 291 -7.10 2.78 7.82
CA PHE A 291 -6.72 3.65 6.71
C PHE A 291 -5.74 2.94 5.78
N THR A 292 -5.68 3.45 4.57
CA THR A 292 -4.64 3.13 3.61
C THR A 292 -3.97 4.41 3.13
N ALA A 293 -2.72 4.29 2.73
CA ALA A 293 -1.93 5.39 2.22
C ALA A 293 -1.18 5.00 0.95
N VAL A 294 -1.16 5.91 -0.02
CA VAL A 294 -0.41 5.78 -1.27
C VAL A 294 0.77 6.72 -1.21
N PHE A 295 1.97 6.23 -1.53
CA PHE A 295 3.21 7.00 -1.51
C PHE A 295 3.81 7.08 -2.91
N GLU A 296 4.57 8.13 -3.22
CA GLU A 296 5.10 8.31 -4.57
C GLU A 296 6.20 7.31 -4.91
N HIS A 297 7.23 7.21 -4.05
CA HIS A 297 8.41 6.41 -4.34
C HIS A 297 8.32 5.00 -3.76
N THR A 298 7.77 4.80 -2.57
CA THR A 298 7.60 3.47 -1.97
C THR A 298 6.70 2.58 -2.83
N SER A 299 5.72 3.15 -3.53
CA SER A 299 4.86 2.41 -4.48
C SER A 299 5.61 1.92 -5.73
N ARG A 300 6.88 2.31 -5.91
CA ARG A 300 7.77 1.81 -6.99
C ARG A 300 8.68 0.68 -6.51
N CYS A 301 8.60 0.28 -5.24
CA CYS A 301 9.34 -0.86 -4.73
C CYS A 301 8.61 -2.15 -5.14
N ASN A 302 9.26 -2.97 -5.99
CA ASN A 302 8.70 -4.26 -6.37
C ASN A 302 8.66 -5.22 -5.18
N HIS A 303 7.63 -6.07 -5.15
CA HIS A 303 7.55 -7.17 -4.20
C HIS A 303 8.67 -8.19 -4.45
N SER A 304 9.23 -8.72 -3.37
CA SER A 304 10.13 -9.88 -3.39
C SER A 304 9.86 -10.73 -2.16
N CYS A 305 9.78 -12.05 -2.36
CA CYS A 305 9.66 -13.02 -1.27
C CYS A 305 10.94 -13.08 -0.40
N VAL A 306 12.06 -12.53 -0.89
CA VAL A 306 13.31 -12.40 -0.15
C VAL A 306 13.70 -10.91 -0.13
N PRO A 307 13.00 -10.08 0.66
CA PRO A 307 13.19 -8.65 0.62
C PRO A 307 14.56 -8.26 1.19
N ASN A 308 15.17 -7.25 0.58
CA ASN A 308 16.41 -6.63 1.06
C ASN A 308 16.17 -5.29 1.77
N ALA A 309 14.91 -4.86 1.90
CA ALA A 309 14.48 -3.69 2.63
C ALA A 309 13.22 -4.02 3.43
N ILE A 310 12.98 -3.28 4.52
CA ILE A 310 11.79 -3.44 5.38
C ILE A 310 11.11 -2.08 5.46
N ARG A 311 9.79 -2.01 5.45
CA ARG A 311 9.06 -0.74 5.67
C ARG A 311 8.75 -0.56 7.16
N GLY A 312 8.88 0.68 7.66
CA GLY A 312 8.31 1.11 8.93
C GLY A 312 7.30 2.24 8.71
N ILE A 313 6.18 2.22 9.42
CA ILE A 313 5.23 3.34 9.47
C ILE A 313 5.39 4.01 10.83
N GLN A 314 5.69 5.31 10.83
CA GLN A 314 5.91 6.07 12.05
C GLN A 314 4.59 6.66 12.54
N SER A 315 3.77 5.86 13.21
CA SER A 315 2.48 6.27 13.78
C SER A 315 2.53 6.70 15.25
N ARG A 316 3.63 6.45 15.97
CA ARG A 316 3.75 6.72 17.42
C ARG A 316 5.04 7.43 17.80
N GLN A 317 4.95 8.70 18.21
CA GLN A 317 5.93 9.25 19.14
C GLN A 317 5.65 8.67 20.53
N ARG A 318 6.52 7.76 20.97
CA ARG A 318 6.61 7.41 22.37
C ARG A 318 7.18 8.64 23.09
N LEU A 319 6.39 9.28 23.95
CA LEU A 319 6.90 10.18 24.99
C LEU A 319 7.95 9.38 25.79
N LEU A 320 9.22 9.60 25.51
CA LEU A 320 10.30 9.21 26.41
C LEU A 320 10.47 10.37 27.38
N LEU A 321 9.82 10.27 28.54
CA LEU A 321 10.18 11.08 29.70
C LEU A 321 11.61 10.72 30.15
N PRO A 322 12.31 11.66 30.83
CA PRO A 322 13.76 11.59 31.01
C PRO A 322 14.18 10.53 32.03
N ARG A 323 15.42 10.05 31.82
CA ARG A 323 16.34 9.35 32.74
C ARG A 323 15.85 9.21 34.19
N GLY A 324 15.63 7.96 34.62
CA GLY A 324 15.66 7.61 36.04
C GLY A 324 17.06 7.76 36.60
N SER A 325 17.31 8.89 37.26
CA SER A 325 18.36 9.04 38.26
C SER A 325 17.98 8.30 39.53
N ASN A 326 18.87 7.43 39.99
CA ASN A 326 19.14 7.07 41.38
C ASN A 326 17.97 6.97 42.37
N SER A 327 17.67 5.74 42.77
CA SER A 327 17.60 5.41 44.20
C SER A 327 18.45 4.16 44.46
N ARG A 328 19.71 4.39 44.83
CA ARG A 328 20.42 3.48 45.73
C ARG A 328 19.69 3.59 47.07
N LEU A 329 18.81 2.64 47.37
CA LEU A 329 18.58 2.30 48.76
C LEU A 329 19.72 1.38 49.17
N SER A 330 20.58 1.93 50.03
CA SER A 330 21.56 1.20 50.81
C SER A 330 20.83 0.24 51.74
N GLU A 331 20.90 -1.04 51.44
CA GLU A 331 20.85 -2.06 52.47
C GLU A 331 22.29 -2.28 52.97
N ALA A 332 22.48 -2.12 54.26
CA ALA A 332 23.59 -2.70 55.00
C ALA A 332 22.98 -3.51 56.16
N PRO A 333 23.65 -4.60 56.56
CA PRO A 333 22.98 -5.85 56.87
C PRO A 333 23.00 -6.18 58.37
N TYR A 334 22.29 -7.26 58.74
CA TYR A 334 22.80 -8.17 59.77
C TYR A 334 23.73 -9.19 59.13
#